data_AF-A0A5Q4ZPS2-F1
#
_entry.id   AF-A0A5Q4ZPS2-F1
#
_cell.length_a   1.000
_cell.length_b   1.000
_cell.length_c   1.000
_cell.angle_alpha   90.00
_cell.angle_beta   90.00
_cell.angle_gamma   90.00
#
_symmetry.space_group_name_H-M   'P 1'
#
loop_
_entity.id
_entity.type
_entity.pdbx_description
1 polymer ?
#
loop_
_entity_poly.entity_id
_entity_poly.type
_entity_poly.pdbx_seq_one_letter_code
_entity_poly.pdbx_strand_id
1 'polypeptide(L)'
;MKKTKRSKRRVKQALTNIEGGKGGATKEQAKALKQEGFRVFARRINPNAQVGKMKAPTMRWVQQNLSAEQAGLILRAMRGKAPAEAWETKTPARPFLQIDKKQMRKIAKEELNAR
;
A
#
# COMPACT_ATOMS: atom_id res chain seq x y z
N MET A 1 1.81 -24.00 -0.26
CA MET A 1 1.19 -22.79 0.36
C MET A 1 -0.10 -22.41 -0.37
N LYS A 2 -1.29 -22.71 0.17
CA LYS A 2 -2.59 -22.45 -0.49
C LYS A 2 -3.17 -21.07 -0.13
N LYS A 3 -2.66 -19.98 -0.71
CA LYS A 3 -3.36 -18.66 -0.67
C LYS A 3 -4.36 -18.55 -1.83
N THR A 4 -5.48 -19.29 -1.83
CA THR A 4 -6.25 -19.44 -3.10
C THR A 4 -7.75 -19.12 -3.09
N LYS A 5 -8.44 -18.99 -1.93
CA LYS A 5 -9.88 -18.59 -1.93
C LYS A 5 -10.25 -17.48 -0.94
N ARG A 6 -9.67 -17.44 0.27
CA ARG A 6 -10.01 -16.43 1.31
C ARG A 6 -9.63 -14.99 0.92
N SER A 7 -8.46 -14.79 0.34
CA SER A 7 -7.96 -13.46 -0.07
C SER A 7 -8.83 -12.82 -1.17
N LYS A 8 -9.20 -13.59 -2.21
CA LYS A 8 -10.08 -13.11 -3.29
C LYS A 8 -11.48 -12.71 -2.80
N ARG A 9 -12.02 -13.41 -1.79
CA ARG A 9 -13.31 -13.06 -1.15
C ARG A 9 -13.23 -11.74 -0.38
N ARG A 10 -12.16 -11.49 0.39
CA ARG A 10 -11.95 -10.21 1.11
C ARG A 10 -11.87 -9.02 0.15
N VAL A 11 -11.13 -9.17 -0.96
CA VAL A 11 -11.05 -8.12 -1.99
C VAL A 11 -12.41 -7.86 -2.64
N LYS A 12 -13.16 -8.92 -2.98
CA LYS A 12 -14.51 -8.79 -3.55
C LYS A 12 -15.46 -8.08 -2.58
N GLN A 13 -15.41 -8.41 -1.30
CA GLN A 13 -16.24 -7.79 -0.26
C GLN A 13 -15.85 -6.33 0.01
N ALA A 14 -14.56 -6.01 -0.05
CA ALA A 14 -14.09 -4.63 0.03
C ALA A 14 -14.54 -3.80 -1.18
N LEU A 15 -14.51 -4.36 -2.40
CA LEU A 15 -15.01 -3.69 -3.61
C LEU A 15 -16.51 -3.40 -3.58
N THR A 16 -17.32 -4.27 -2.97
CA THR A 16 -18.78 -4.07 -2.84
C THR A 16 -19.16 -3.06 -1.77
N ASN A 17 -18.32 -2.88 -0.74
CA ASN A 17 -18.59 -1.99 0.38
C ASN A 17 -18.05 -0.58 0.18
N ILE A 18 -17.25 -0.34 -0.87
CA ILE A 18 -16.80 1.00 -1.25
C ILE A 18 -17.98 1.69 -1.95
N GLU A 19 -18.72 2.50 -1.20
CA GLU A 19 -19.53 3.56 -1.79
C GLU A 19 -18.59 4.43 -2.61
N GLY A 20 -18.84 4.58 -3.92
CA GLY A 20 -17.93 5.28 -4.81
C GLY A 20 -17.63 6.68 -4.30
N GLY A 21 -16.45 6.87 -3.69
CA GLY A 21 -16.01 8.15 -3.15
C GLY A 21 -16.19 9.27 -4.18
N LYS A 22 -16.45 10.50 -3.70
CA LYS A 22 -16.71 11.67 -4.55
C LYS A 22 -15.47 12.01 -5.39
N GLY A 23 -15.35 11.40 -6.57
CA GLY A 23 -14.26 11.66 -7.51
C GLY A 23 -13.92 10.44 -8.37
N GLY A 24 -13.76 10.70 -9.68
CA GLY A 24 -13.22 9.73 -10.61
C GLY A 24 -11.77 9.35 -10.29
N ALA A 25 -11.29 8.23 -10.82
CA ALA A 25 -9.91 7.79 -10.63
C ALA A 25 -8.91 8.85 -11.12
N THR A 26 -7.78 8.98 -10.42
CA THR A 26 -6.72 9.93 -10.80
C THR A 26 -6.03 9.51 -12.10
N LYS A 27 -5.48 10.46 -12.86
CA LYS A 27 -4.72 10.19 -14.10
C LYS A 27 -3.57 9.20 -13.89
N GLU A 28 -2.86 9.32 -12.77
CA GLU A 28 -1.77 8.41 -12.39
C GLU A 28 -2.27 7.00 -12.11
N GLN A 29 -3.41 6.86 -11.41
CA GLN A 29 -4.03 5.57 -11.14
C GLN A 29 -4.47 4.89 -12.44
N ALA A 30 -5.06 5.65 -13.37
CA ALA A 30 -5.43 5.13 -14.69
C ALA A 30 -4.21 4.70 -15.51
N LYS A 31 -3.09 5.44 -15.43
CA LYS A 31 -1.81 5.07 -16.06
C LYS A 31 -1.26 3.78 -15.46
N ALA A 32 -1.22 3.69 -14.13
CA ALA A 32 -0.77 2.49 -13.43
C ALA A 32 -1.64 1.27 -13.79
N LEU A 33 -2.97 1.40 -13.81
CA LEU A 33 -3.86 0.29 -14.17
C LEU A 33 -3.62 -0.21 -15.60
N LYS A 34 -3.35 0.71 -16.53
CA LYS A 34 -3.01 0.34 -17.91
C LYS A 34 -1.67 -0.39 -18.00
N GLN A 35 -0.66 0.04 -17.24
CA GLN A 35 0.65 -0.60 -17.17
C GLN A 35 0.58 -2.01 -16.58
N GLU A 36 -0.24 -2.20 -15.55
CA GLU A 36 -0.46 -3.51 -14.90
C GLU A 36 -1.33 -4.46 -15.75
N GLY A 37 -1.85 -4.01 -16.90
CA GLY A 37 -2.66 -4.84 -17.80
C GLY A 37 -4.11 -5.02 -17.37
N PHE A 38 -4.71 -4.00 -16.73
CA PHE A 38 -6.11 -4.05 -16.31
C PHE A 38 -7.05 -4.25 -17.51
N ARG A 39 -8.00 -5.20 -17.36
CA ARG A 39 -8.98 -5.53 -18.40
C ARG A 39 -10.39 -5.54 -17.81
N VAL A 40 -11.34 -5.07 -18.61
CA VAL A 40 -12.78 -5.09 -18.29
C VAL A 40 -13.53 -5.82 -19.40
N PHE A 41 -14.72 -6.33 -19.09
CA PHE A 41 -15.60 -6.85 -20.12
C PHE A 41 -15.94 -5.78 -21.14
N ALA A 42 -15.83 -6.10 -22.42
CA ALA A 42 -16.06 -5.18 -23.52
C ALA A 42 -17.46 -4.54 -23.47
N ARG A 43 -18.46 -5.28 -22.96
CA ARG A 43 -19.82 -4.78 -22.71
C ARG A 43 -19.90 -3.60 -21.74
N ARG A 44 -18.96 -3.48 -20.81
CA ARG A 44 -18.89 -2.32 -19.90
C ARG A 44 -18.43 -1.05 -20.61
N ILE A 45 -17.78 -1.18 -21.76
CA ILE A 45 -17.31 -0.06 -22.58
C ILE A 45 -18.28 0.21 -23.72
N ASN A 46 -18.72 -0.84 -24.42
CA ASN A 46 -19.69 -0.76 -25.50
C ASN A 46 -20.75 -1.85 -25.29
N PRO A 47 -22.02 -1.51 -25.02
CA PRO A 47 -23.09 -2.48 -24.75
C PRO A 47 -23.33 -3.46 -25.90
N ASN A 48 -23.03 -3.08 -27.14
CA ASN A 48 -23.18 -3.91 -28.33
C ASN A 48 -22.00 -4.88 -28.56
N ALA A 49 -21.00 -4.88 -27.68
CA ALA A 49 -19.87 -5.79 -27.81
C ALA A 49 -20.25 -7.25 -27.49
N GLN A 50 -19.55 -8.18 -28.13
CA GLN A 50 -19.71 -9.61 -27.93
C GLN A 50 -19.56 -10.01 -26.45
N VAL A 51 -20.45 -10.89 -26.00
CA VAL A 51 -20.49 -11.43 -24.64
C VAL A 51 -19.16 -12.12 -24.30
N GLY A 52 -18.61 -11.86 -23.11
CA GLY A 52 -17.40 -12.54 -22.61
C GLY A 52 -16.06 -11.99 -23.13
N LYS A 53 -16.06 -11.10 -24.14
CA LYS A 53 -14.81 -10.49 -24.63
C LYS A 53 -14.23 -9.52 -23.60
N MET A 54 -12.93 -9.65 -23.29
CA MET A 54 -12.21 -8.75 -22.38
C MET A 54 -11.38 -7.72 -23.16
N LYS A 55 -11.54 -6.44 -22.85
CA LYS A 55 -10.82 -5.33 -23.50
C LYS A 55 -10.06 -4.49 -22.47
N ALA A 56 -8.90 -3.98 -22.86
CA ALA A 56 -8.18 -2.97 -22.08
C ALA A 56 -8.93 -1.62 -22.20
N PRO A 57 -9.39 -1.02 -21.09
CA PRO A 57 -10.08 0.27 -21.13
C PRO A 57 -9.11 1.41 -21.45
N THR A 58 -9.65 2.51 -21.97
CA THR A 58 -8.88 3.76 -22.15
C THR A 58 -8.70 4.47 -20.81
N MET A 59 -7.67 5.33 -20.70
CA MET A 59 -7.44 6.09 -19.45
C MET A 59 -8.65 6.95 -19.08
N ARG A 60 -9.28 7.61 -20.06
CA ARG A 60 -10.49 8.42 -19.86
C ARG A 60 -11.66 7.59 -19.33
N TRP A 61 -11.84 6.37 -19.85
CA TRP A 61 -12.88 5.47 -19.36
C TRP A 61 -12.65 5.11 -17.89
N VAL A 62 -11.41 4.81 -17.50
CA VAL A 62 -11.07 4.49 -16.11
C VAL A 62 -11.37 5.65 -15.17
N GLN A 63 -11.02 6.88 -15.56
CA GLN A 63 -11.32 8.08 -14.76
C GLN A 63 -12.82 8.32 -14.58
N GLN A 64 -13.63 8.02 -15.59
CA GLN A 64 -15.08 8.27 -15.57
C GLN A 64 -15.87 7.15 -14.87
N ASN A 65 -15.40 5.90 -14.95
CA ASN A 65 -16.17 4.73 -14.54
C ASN A 65 -15.69 4.09 -13.24
N LEU A 66 -14.50 4.45 -12.75
CA LEU A 66 -14.00 3.98 -11.46
C LEU A 66 -13.81 5.17 -10.52
N SER A 67 -14.18 4.98 -9.25
CA SER A 67 -13.76 5.90 -8.20
C SER A 67 -12.26 5.74 -7.91
N ALA A 68 -11.65 6.78 -7.33
CA ALA A 68 -10.24 6.73 -6.92
C ALA A 68 -9.93 5.57 -5.96
N GLU A 69 -10.87 5.27 -5.05
CA GLU A 69 -10.75 4.18 -4.09
C GLU A 69 -10.81 2.80 -4.75
N GLN A 70 -11.75 2.61 -5.69
CA GLN A 70 -11.87 1.38 -6.47
C GLN A 70 -10.60 1.14 -7.30
N ALA A 71 -10.11 2.16 -7.99
CA ALA A 71 -8.88 2.06 -8.77
C ALA A 71 -7.67 1.69 -7.91
N GLY A 72 -7.53 2.32 -6.73
CA GLY A 72 -6.48 2.00 -5.77
C GLY A 72 -6.58 0.58 -5.20
N LEU A 73 -7.80 0.10 -4.92
CA LEU A 73 -7.99 -1.28 -4.45
C LEU A 73 -7.66 -2.31 -5.53
N ILE A 74 -8.07 -2.06 -6.79
CA ILE A 74 -7.74 -2.93 -7.92
C ILE A 74 -6.22 -2.98 -8.12
N LEU A 75 -5.53 -1.84 -8.10
CA LEU A 75 -4.07 -1.79 -8.21
C LEU A 75 -3.37 -2.62 -7.14
N ARG A 76 -3.82 -2.52 -5.88
CA ARG A 76 -3.29 -3.34 -4.77
C ARG A 76 -3.53 -4.83 -5.01
N ALA A 77 -4.73 -5.18 -5.46
CA ALA A 77 -5.09 -6.56 -5.76
C ALA A 77 -4.26 -7.14 -6.92
N MET A 78 -4.01 -6.35 -7.98
CA MET A 78 -3.20 -6.76 -9.14
C MET A 78 -1.73 -6.94 -8.77
N ARG A 79 -1.17 -6.02 -7.97
CA ARG A 79 0.23 -6.06 -7.54
C ARG A 79 0.53 -7.15 -6.50
N GLY A 80 -0.49 -7.80 -5.96
CA GLY A 80 -0.34 -8.82 -4.92
C GLY A 80 0.26 -8.31 -3.60
N LYS A 81 0.42 -6.98 -3.46
CA LYS A 81 0.91 -6.35 -2.22
C LYS A 81 -0.24 -6.30 -1.24
N ALA A 82 -0.31 -7.29 -0.35
CA ALA A 82 -1.10 -7.17 0.85
C ALA A 82 -0.61 -5.95 1.64
N PRO A 83 -1.49 -5.16 2.28
CA PRO A 83 -1.04 -4.13 3.21
C PRO A 83 -0.14 -4.78 4.26
N ALA A 84 0.96 -4.10 4.63
CA ALA A 84 1.81 -4.56 5.71
C ALA A 84 0.97 -4.58 6.99
N GLU A 85 0.74 -5.77 7.54
CA GLU A 85 -0.09 -5.95 8.75
C GLU A 85 0.63 -5.41 10.00
N ALA A 86 1.95 -5.33 9.96
CA ALA A 86 2.80 -4.73 10.97
C ALA A 86 4.06 -4.16 10.31
N TRP A 87 4.64 -3.13 10.93
CA TRP A 87 5.96 -2.60 10.60
C TRP A 87 6.89 -2.91 11.77
N GLU A 88 8.08 -3.45 11.48
CA GLU A 88 9.06 -3.79 12.50
C GLU A 88 9.91 -2.56 12.83
N THR A 89 9.74 -2.02 14.02
CA THR A 89 10.55 -0.89 14.53
C THR A 89 11.77 -1.43 15.23
N LYS A 90 12.95 -1.31 14.61
CA LYS A 90 14.22 -1.57 15.30
C LYS A 90 14.50 -0.41 16.24
N THR A 91 14.09 -0.53 17.50
CA THR A 91 14.48 0.43 18.53
C THR A 91 15.97 0.23 18.81
N PRO A 92 16.84 1.24 18.66
CA PRO A 92 18.24 1.08 19.00
C PRO A 92 18.34 0.79 20.50
N ALA A 93 19.30 -0.06 20.88
CA ALA A 93 19.59 -0.29 22.29
C ALA A 93 19.94 1.05 22.94
N ARG A 94 19.23 1.39 24.03
CA ARG A 94 19.51 2.60 24.80
C ARG A 94 20.98 2.55 25.25
N PRO A 95 21.80 3.59 25.02
CA PRO A 95 23.13 3.63 25.59
C PRO A 95 22.96 3.63 27.11
N PHE A 96 23.29 2.51 27.74
CA PHE A 96 23.31 2.42 29.18
C PHE A 96 24.52 3.23 29.62
N LEU A 97 24.28 4.35 30.31
CA LEU A 97 25.33 5.17 30.91
C LEU A 97 25.91 4.40 32.10
N GLN A 98 26.57 3.27 31.84
CA GLN A 98 27.43 2.65 32.83
C GLN A 98 28.64 3.57 32.95
N ILE A 99 28.52 4.55 33.84
CA ILE A 99 29.68 5.32 34.24
C ILE A 99 30.63 4.31 34.88
N ASP A 100 31.70 3.96 34.16
CA ASP A 100 32.74 3.09 34.68
C ASP A 100 33.28 3.74 35.95
N LYS A 101 33.29 3.00 37.07
CA LYS A 101 33.75 3.50 38.37
C LYS A 101 35.16 4.08 38.26
N LYS A 102 35.97 3.60 37.30
CA LYS A 102 37.30 4.16 37.00
C LYS A 102 37.22 5.54 36.34
N GLN A 103 36.30 5.76 35.40
CA GLN A 103 36.08 7.08 34.79
C GLN A 103 35.58 8.10 35.82
N MET A 104 34.68 7.71 36.74
CA MET A 104 34.27 8.58 37.86
C MET A 104 35.42 8.95 38.77
N ARG A 105 36.26 7.97 39.14
CA ARG A 105 37.44 8.23 39.97
C ARG A 105 38.45 9.15 39.27
N LYS A 106 38.60 9.03 37.95
CA LYS A 106 39.48 9.89 37.17
C LYS A 106 38.98 11.34 37.16
N ILE A 107 37.70 11.54 36.84
CA ILE A 107 37.07 12.88 36.84
C ILE A 107 37.14 13.48 38.26
N ALA A 108 36.78 12.73 39.29
CA ALA A 108 36.86 13.19 40.68
C ALA A 108 38.30 13.58 41.11
N LYS A 109 39.31 12.86 40.63
CA LYS A 109 40.72 13.18 40.90
C LYS A 109 41.20 14.42 40.15
N GLU A 110 40.76 14.59 38.90
CA GLU A 110 41.07 15.80 38.11
C GLU A 110 40.46 17.04 38.75
N GLU A 111 39.21 16.97 39.23
CA GLU A 111 38.55 18.06 39.96
C GLU A 111 39.24 18.38 41.31
N LEU A 112 39.69 17.35 42.04
CA LEU A 112 40.39 17.53 43.32
C LEU A 112 41.77 18.20 43.13
N ASN A 113 42.45 17.91 42.01
CA ASN A 113 43.77 18.45 41.68
C ASN A 113 43.69 19.82 40.97
N ALA A 114 42.52 20.20 40.45
CA ALA A 114 42.28 21.48 39.80
C ALA A 114 41.90 22.60 40.79
N ARG A 115 41.82 22.27 42.09
CA ARG A 115 41.75 23.22 43.23
C ARG A 115 43.11 23.32 43.91
#